data_AF-A0A9J6H2R9-F1
#
_entry.id   AF-A0A9J6H2R9-F1
#
_cell.length_a   1.000
_cell.length_b   1.000
_cell.length_c   1.000
_cell.angle_alpha   90.00
_cell.angle_beta   90.00
_cell.angle_gamma   90.00
#
_symmetry.space_group_name_H-M   'P 1'
#
loop_
_entity.id
_entity.type
_entity.pdbx_description
1 polymer ?
#
loop_
_entity_poly.entity_id
_entity_poly.type
_entity_poly.pdbx_seq_one_letter_code
_entity_poly.pdbx_strand_id
1 'polypeptide(L)'
;MKNPSHERCSVPHSCCKTNSSSGGIVSIKCGRNVLNMSDYDAWFVVNIGNCPDAANRYIKENVMIIGGSCLIAVILLAFVDMITNSVIDEINIIRKIYEHVNVVAEAEP
;
A
#
# COMPACT_ATOMS: atom_id res chain seq x y z
N MET A 1 -8.68 -0.65 -40.27
CA MET A 1 -10.06 -0.16 -40.47
C MET A 1 -10.24 1.10 -39.62
N LYS A 2 -10.81 2.20 -40.13
CA LYS A 2 -10.80 3.52 -39.46
C LYS A 2 -12.24 4.08 -39.47
N ASN A 3 -12.91 4.10 -38.30
CA ASN A 3 -14.33 3.74 -38.18
C ASN A 3 -15.34 4.27 -39.25
N PRO A 4 -15.65 5.59 -39.39
CA PRO A 4 -15.04 6.77 -38.78
C PRO A 4 -15.93 7.49 -37.73
N SER A 5 -16.88 6.81 -37.09
CA SER A 5 -17.80 7.40 -36.08
C SER A 5 -17.10 8.13 -34.91
N HIS A 6 -17.79 9.13 -34.37
CA HIS A 6 -17.41 9.88 -33.17
C HIS A 6 -17.51 9.03 -31.88
N GLU A 7 -18.33 7.97 -31.91
CA GLU A 7 -18.56 7.10 -30.75
C GLU A 7 -17.57 5.92 -30.65
N ARG A 8 -16.60 5.82 -31.57
CA ARG A 8 -15.65 4.70 -31.63
C ARG A 8 -14.71 4.60 -30.41
N CYS A 9 -14.54 5.72 -29.70
CA CYS A 9 -13.70 5.85 -28.50
C CYS A 9 -14.55 6.15 -27.26
N SER A 10 -15.85 5.80 -27.30
CA SER A 10 -16.81 6.04 -26.23
C SER A 10 -16.99 4.82 -25.32
N VAL A 11 -17.23 5.06 -24.03
CA VAL A 11 -17.69 4.03 -23.07
C VAL A 11 -19.18 4.22 -22.71
N PRO A 12 -19.90 3.15 -22.32
CA PRO A 12 -21.30 3.25 -21.94
C PRO A 12 -21.49 4.05 -20.64
N HIS A 13 -22.72 4.52 -20.45
CA HIS A 13 -23.09 5.41 -19.34
C HIS A 13 -22.92 4.83 -17.94
N SER A 14 -22.91 3.51 -17.82
CA SER A 14 -22.60 2.77 -16.58
C SER A 14 -21.16 2.92 -16.11
N CYS A 15 -20.23 3.30 -16.99
CA CYS A 15 -18.82 3.51 -16.64
C CYS A 15 -18.54 4.93 -16.12
N CYS A 16 -19.46 5.87 -16.26
CA CYS A 16 -19.27 7.27 -15.85
C CYS A 16 -19.39 7.46 -14.34
N LYS A 17 -18.49 8.26 -13.76
CA LYS A 17 -18.59 8.66 -12.35
C LYS A 17 -19.74 9.65 -12.19
N THR A 18 -20.63 9.42 -11.22
CA THR A 18 -21.69 10.36 -10.84
C THR A 18 -21.05 11.59 -10.19
N ASN A 19 -20.89 12.67 -10.95
CA ASN A 19 -20.40 13.93 -10.41
C ASN A 19 -21.47 14.56 -9.51
N SER A 20 -21.18 14.67 -8.21
CA SER A 20 -22.07 15.24 -7.20
C SER A 20 -22.52 16.67 -7.50
N SER A 21 -21.76 17.42 -8.32
CA SER A 21 -22.09 18.79 -8.73
C SER A 21 -23.29 18.89 -9.69
N SER A 22 -23.68 17.78 -10.34
CA SER A 22 -24.77 17.74 -11.34
C SER A 22 -26.04 17.05 -10.84
N GLY A 23 -26.25 16.95 -9.52
CA GLY A 23 -27.48 16.38 -8.93
C GLY A 23 -27.73 14.91 -9.29
N GLY A 24 -26.67 14.14 -9.58
CA GLY A 24 -26.79 12.73 -10.02
C GLY A 24 -27.11 12.53 -11.50
N ILE A 25 -27.28 13.60 -12.30
CA ILE A 25 -27.56 13.48 -13.74
C ILE A 25 -26.27 13.14 -14.50
N VAL A 26 -26.16 11.90 -14.94
CA VAL A 26 -25.02 11.41 -15.72
C VAL A 26 -25.22 11.76 -17.20
N SER A 27 -24.72 12.93 -17.63
CA SER A 27 -24.85 13.45 -19.00
C SER A 27 -24.42 12.44 -20.06
N ILE A 28 -25.30 12.06 -21.01
CA ILE A 28 -25.14 10.94 -21.97
C ILE A 28 -23.91 10.99 -22.92
N LYS A 29 -23.10 12.04 -22.78
CA LYS A 29 -21.90 12.35 -23.54
C LYS A 29 -20.61 12.20 -22.71
N CYS A 30 -20.70 11.84 -21.44
CA CYS A 30 -19.57 11.72 -20.50
C CYS A 30 -18.52 10.71 -20.97
N GLY A 31 -18.95 9.56 -21.50
CA GLY A 31 -18.04 8.52 -21.97
C GLY A 31 -17.32 8.83 -23.29
N ARG A 32 -17.64 9.93 -24.00
CA ARG A 32 -17.17 10.16 -25.38
C ARG A 32 -15.69 10.52 -25.45
N ASN A 33 -14.98 9.86 -26.38
CA ASN A 33 -13.54 10.01 -26.61
C ASN A 33 -12.67 9.77 -25.36
N VAL A 34 -13.18 9.12 -24.31
CA VAL A 34 -12.41 8.88 -23.07
C VAL A 34 -11.22 7.96 -23.34
N LEU A 35 -11.34 7.04 -24.31
CA LEU A 35 -10.24 6.18 -24.80
C LEU A 35 -9.19 6.94 -25.63
N ASN A 36 -9.36 8.25 -25.83
CA ASN A 36 -8.41 9.15 -26.49
C ASN A 36 -7.90 10.24 -25.51
N MET A 37 -8.23 10.12 -24.22
CA MET A 37 -7.67 10.94 -23.14
C MET A 37 -6.50 10.21 -22.46
N SER A 38 -5.75 10.89 -21.59
CA SER A 38 -4.75 10.21 -20.76
C SER A 38 -5.43 9.34 -19.68
N ASP A 39 -4.74 8.32 -19.19
CA ASP A 39 -5.20 7.47 -18.07
C ASP A 39 -5.38 8.24 -16.74
N TYR A 40 -4.89 9.48 -16.68
CA TYR A 40 -5.10 10.41 -15.58
C TYR A 40 -6.40 11.20 -15.75
N ASP A 41 -6.63 11.80 -16.92
CA ASP A 41 -7.84 12.59 -17.20
C ASP A 41 -9.09 11.69 -17.27
N ALA A 42 -8.96 10.53 -17.91
CA ALA A 42 -10.00 9.52 -17.95
C ALA A 42 -10.42 9.06 -16.53
N TRP A 43 -9.51 9.07 -15.55
CA TRP A 43 -9.80 8.62 -14.18
C TRP A 43 -10.79 9.55 -13.48
N PHE A 44 -10.81 10.84 -13.83
CA PHE A 44 -11.75 11.77 -13.24
C PHE A 44 -13.17 11.64 -13.83
N VAL A 45 -13.28 11.15 -15.07
CA VAL A 45 -14.55 11.08 -15.82
C VAL A 45 -15.21 9.70 -15.71
N VAL A 46 -14.44 8.61 -15.76
CA VAL A 46 -14.94 7.24 -15.79
C VAL A 46 -14.21 6.31 -14.81
N ASN A 47 -14.87 5.22 -14.43
CA ASN A 47 -14.29 4.13 -13.66
C ASN A 47 -13.42 3.27 -14.60
N ILE A 48 -12.14 3.62 -14.78
CA ILE A 48 -11.27 2.95 -15.77
C ILE A 48 -10.71 1.57 -15.35
N GLY A 49 -11.05 1.03 -14.17
CA GLY A 49 -10.50 -0.27 -13.78
C GLY A 49 -11.06 -0.84 -12.49
N ASN A 50 -10.76 -2.13 -12.27
CA ASN A 50 -11.03 -2.83 -11.02
C ASN A 50 -9.98 -2.42 -9.96
N CYS A 51 -10.34 -2.49 -8.67
CA CYS A 51 -9.41 -2.22 -7.56
C CYS A 51 -7.98 -2.81 -7.69
N PRO A 52 -7.77 -4.08 -8.09
CA PRO A 52 -6.42 -4.63 -8.26
C PRO A 52 -5.58 -3.92 -9.34
N ASP A 53 -6.20 -3.39 -10.40
CA ASP A 53 -5.46 -2.69 -11.45
C ASP A 53 -5.02 -1.30 -10.99
N ALA A 54 -5.89 -0.58 -10.28
CA ALA A 54 -5.56 0.68 -9.63
C ALA A 54 -4.43 0.51 -8.59
N ALA A 55 -4.43 -0.58 -7.83
CA ALA A 55 -3.35 -0.91 -6.89
C ALA A 55 -2.02 -1.18 -7.63
N ASN A 56 -2.03 -1.98 -8.70
CA ASN A 56 -0.85 -2.24 -9.53
C ASN A 56 -0.27 -0.96 -10.15
N ARG A 57 -1.13 -0.07 -10.64
CA ARG A 57 -0.72 1.23 -11.18
C ARG A 57 -0.10 2.14 -10.12
N TYR A 58 -0.73 2.28 -8.95
CA TYR A 58 -0.18 3.03 -7.82
C TYR A 58 1.18 2.48 -7.37
N ILE A 59 1.33 1.15 -7.30
CA ILE A 59 2.60 0.49 -6.98
C ILE A 59 3.65 0.81 -8.04
N LYS A 60 3.33 0.76 -9.34
CA LYS A 60 4.29 1.11 -10.41
C LYS A 60 4.72 2.57 -10.37
N GLU A 61 3.78 3.50 -10.18
CA GLU A 61 4.06 4.93 -10.09
C GLU A 61 4.93 5.27 -8.86
N ASN A 62 4.79 4.54 -7.76
CA ASN A 62 5.46 4.82 -6.48
C ASN A 62 6.50 3.76 -6.06
N VAL A 63 6.90 2.86 -6.97
CA VAL A 63 7.72 1.67 -6.65
C VAL A 63 9.03 2.01 -5.94
N MET A 64 9.65 3.13 -6.31
CA MET A 64 10.90 3.61 -5.74
C MET A 64 10.72 4.12 -4.30
N ILE A 65 9.62 4.82 -4.02
CA ILE A 65 9.29 5.36 -2.70
C ILE A 65 8.88 4.21 -1.76
N ILE A 66 7.98 3.34 -2.23
CA ILE A 66 7.50 2.18 -1.47
C ILE A 66 8.66 1.24 -1.16
N GLY A 67 9.44 0.85 -2.18
CA GLY A 67 10.61 -0.02 -2.02
C GLY A 67 11.68 0.58 -1.11
N GLY A 68 12.00 1.87 -1.27
CA GLY A 68 12.92 2.58 -0.39
C GLY A 68 12.46 2.60 1.06
N SER A 69 11.18 2.91 1.31
CA SER A 69 10.62 2.90 2.67
C SER A 69 10.64 1.52 3.32
N CYS A 70 10.39 0.45 2.55
CA CYS A 70 10.45 -0.92 3.05
C CYS A 70 11.88 -1.32 3.43
N LEU A 71 12.88 -0.98 2.60
CA LEU A 71 14.30 -1.27 2.91
C LEU A 71 14.76 -0.53 4.17
N ILE A 72 14.40 0.76 4.32
CA ILE A 72 14.71 1.54 5.52
C ILE A 72 14.03 0.90 6.76
N ALA A 73 12.76 0.53 6.65
CA ALA A 73 12.04 -0.12 7.75
C ALA A 73 12.70 -1.44 8.19
N VAL A 74 13.12 -2.30 7.24
CA VAL A 74 13.83 -3.56 7.55
C VAL A 74 15.16 -3.29 8.26
N ILE A 75 15.94 -2.28 7.84
CA ILE A 75 17.20 -1.91 8.49
C ILE A 75 16.96 -1.41 9.93
N LEU A 76 15.93 -0.58 10.14
CA LEU A 76 15.57 -0.07 11.47
C LEU A 76 15.08 -1.21 12.39
N LEU A 77 14.24 -2.11 11.89
CA LEU A 77 13.78 -3.29 12.64
C LEU A 77 14.96 -4.18 13.05
N ALA A 78 15.88 -4.51 12.13
CA ALA A 78 17.06 -5.28 12.44
C ALA A 78 17.97 -4.62 13.50
N PHE A 79 18.07 -3.29 13.51
CA PHE A 79 18.76 -2.54 14.56
C PHE A 79 18.07 -2.65 15.93
N VAL A 80 16.74 -2.52 15.96
CA VAL A 80 15.93 -2.66 17.18
C VAL A 80 16.00 -4.09 17.71
N ASP A 81 15.94 -5.09 16.85
CA ASP A 81 16.10 -6.50 17.21
C ASP A 81 17.50 -6.77 17.80
N MET A 82 18.56 -6.23 17.19
CA MET A 82 19.92 -6.38 17.72
C MET A 82 20.06 -5.81 19.13
N ILE A 83 19.53 -4.60 19.38
CA ILE A 83 19.55 -3.95 20.70
C ILE A 83 18.72 -4.77 21.71
N THR A 84 17.52 -5.21 21.31
CA THR A 84 16.60 -5.97 22.16
C THR A 84 17.22 -7.30 22.59
N ASN A 85 17.85 -8.03 21.66
CA ASN A 85 18.54 -9.27 21.96
C ASN A 85 19.75 -9.08 22.87
N SER A 86 20.51 -7.98 22.72
CA SER A 86 21.63 -7.64 23.62
C SER A 86 21.16 -7.48 25.07
N VAL A 87 20.09 -6.71 25.30
CA VAL A 87 19.53 -6.46 26.64
C VAL A 87 18.93 -7.75 27.24
N ILE A 88 18.30 -8.59 26.41
CA ILE A 88 17.75 -9.89 26.85
C ILE A 88 18.87 -10.86 27.29
N ASP A 89 20.03 -10.84 26.64
CA ASP A 89 21.17 -11.68 27.03
C ASP A 89 21.72 -11.27 28.40
N GLU A 90 21.94 -9.97 28.64
CA GLU A 90 22.36 -9.43 29.93
C GLU A 90 21.39 -9.81 31.06
N ILE A 91 20.09 -9.66 30.84
CA ILE A 91 19.05 -10.07 31.80
C ILE A 91 19.11 -11.58 32.09
N ASN A 92 19.34 -12.41 31.07
CA ASN A 92 19.45 -13.86 31.25
C ASN A 92 20.72 -14.28 32.02
N ILE A 93 21.84 -13.58 31.83
CA ILE A 93 23.05 -13.80 32.63
C ILE A 93 22.79 -13.46 34.09
N ILE A 94 22.23 -12.28 34.38
CA ILE A 94 21.91 -11.85 35.76
C ILE A 94 20.95 -12.84 36.42
N ARG A 95 19.91 -13.28 35.71
CA ARG A 95 18.94 -14.28 36.20
C ARG A 95 19.61 -15.60 36.56
N LYS A 96 20.51 -16.12 35.71
CA LYS A 96 21.27 -17.36 36.00
C LYS A 96 22.15 -17.21 37.25
N ILE A 97 22.81 -16.06 37.42
CA ILE A 97 23.62 -15.79 38.62
C ILE A 97 22.73 -15.78 39.87
N TYR A 98 21.57 -15.12 39.82
CA TYR A 98 20.63 -15.10 40.95
C TYR A 98 20.12 -16.50 41.33
N GLU A 99 19.75 -17.33 40.33
CA GLU A 99 19.33 -18.72 40.58
C GLU A 99 20.44 -19.55 41.23
N HIS A 100 21.68 -19.42 40.74
CA HIS A 100 22.84 -20.09 41.36
C HIS A 100 23.09 -19.63 42.80
N VAL A 101 22.99 -18.32 43.08
CA VAL A 101 23.16 -17.79 44.44
C VAL A 101 22.06 -18.28 45.37
N ASN A 102 20.80 -18.32 44.93
CA ASN A 102 19.70 -18.85 45.73
C ASN A 102 19.92 -20.32 46.10
N VAL A 103 20.33 -21.16 45.14
CA VAL A 103 20.62 -22.59 45.39
C VAL A 103 21.79 -22.77 46.37
N VAL A 104 22.81 -21.91 46.33
CA VAL A 104 23.91 -21.95 47.31
C VAL A 104 23.45 -21.50 48.70
N ALA A 105 22.57 -20.49 48.78
CA ALA A 105 22.02 -20.01 50.05
C ALA A 105 21.10 -21.04 50.74
N GLU A 106 20.38 -21.87 49.98
CA GLU A 106 19.59 -22.99 50.51
C GLU A 106 20.44 -24.24 50.84
N ALA A 107 21.73 -24.23 50.52
CA ALA A 107 22.66 -25.35 50.77
C ALA A 107 23.58 -25.15 52.00
N GLU A 108 23.60 -23.97 52.63
CA GLU A 108 24.19 -23.78 53.96
C GLU A 108 23.15 -24.11 55.06
N PRO A 109 23.47 -25.00 56.03
CA PRO A 109 22.57 -25.40 57.11
C PRO A 109 22.55 -24.48 58.34
#